data_AF-A0A382ZH54-F1
#
_entry.id   AF-A0A382ZH54-F1
#
_cell.length_a   1.000
_cell.length_b   1.000
_cell.length_c   1.000
_cell.angle_alpha   90.00
_cell.angle_beta   90.00
_cell.angle_gamma   90.00
#
_symmetry.space_group_name_H-M   'P 1'
#
loop_
_entity.id
_entity.type
_entity.pdbx_description
1 polymer ?
#
loop_
_entity_poly.entity_id
_entity_poly.type
_entity_poly.pdbx_seq_one_letter_code
_entity_poly.pdbx_strand_id
1 'polypeptide(L)'
;VVRTTSDRVDVQVIGPSEVMDLETECGSGLCQRLAGDFLFHCHVAHHYVAGMWGYWRVYNVLQDGNYPTGSTDIMRPLKELPDRAGRIPHGQSSDKLVGKTMDWFGKKFKIVGKGKSDWSKETPVVNIKDWVKYMLPPKGQPGHHDDPIKQIKAYDGSVLDYGWKGNQALSERETVIKWPKYKSPHPGKRHPIMFDQHGKLAWPHLAPHFGKRVPFARNHGGAPWLEPFHMQTDSEVITRTESGSSRSGPDMENTGG
;
A
#
# COMPACT_ATOMS: atom_id res chain seq x y z
N VAL A 1 -33.02 -4.79 -2.10
CA VAL A 1 -32.21 -4.41 -0.92
C VAL A 1 -32.74 -5.18 0.26
N VAL A 2 -32.06 -6.24 0.68
CA VAL A 2 -32.37 -6.87 1.97
C VAL A 2 -31.86 -5.89 3.02
N ARG A 3 -32.77 -5.23 3.73
CA ARG A 3 -32.45 -4.37 4.88
C ARG A 3 -32.66 -5.20 6.14
N THR A 4 -31.72 -6.09 6.42
CA THR A 4 -31.62 -6.74 7.73
C THR A 4 -30.67 -5.89 8.58
N THR A 5 -31.07 -5.57 9.80
CA THR A 5 -30.13 -5.13 10.84
C THR A 5 -29.26 -6.34 11.17
N SER A 6 -28.04 -6.39 10.62
CA SER A 6 -27.02 -7.33 11.06
C SER A 6 -26.20 -6.71 12.18
N ASP A 7 -25.77 -7.52 13.14
CA ASP A 7 -24.77 -7.08 14.10
C ASP A 7 -23.44 -6.86 13.40
N ARG A 8 -22.78 -5.74 13.69
CA ARG A 8 -21.42 -5.47 13.24
C ARG A 8 -20.47 -6.14 14.21
N VAL A 9 -19.96 -7.31 13.83
CA VAL A 9 -19.06 -8.12 14.65
C VAL A 9 -17.68 -8.20 14.02
N ASP A 10 -16.65 -8.23 14.86
CA ASP A 10 -15.26 -8.52 14.49
C ASP A 10 -14.97 -10.02 14.44
N VAL A 11 -15.71 -10.81 15.25
CA VAL A 11 -15.65 -12.26 15.30
C VAL A 11 -17.05 -12.87 15.45
N GLN A 12 -17.28 -14.01 14.81
CA GLN A 12 -18.50 -14.79 14.96
C GLN A 12 -18.17 -16.21 15.44
N VAL A 13 -18.83 -16.65 16.51
CA VAL A 13 -18.79 -18.05 16.93
C VAL A 13 -19.77 -18.83 16.06
N ILE A 14 -19.31 -19.93 15.47
CA ILE A 14 -20.12 -20.81 14.63
C ILE A 14 -19.97 -22.22 15.19
N GLY A 15 -21.09 -22.85 15.54
CA GLY A 15 -21.16 -24.22 16.04
C GLY A 15 -21.07 -25.28 14.94
N PRO A 16 -20.89 -26.56 15.32
CA PRO A 16 -21.01 -27.68 14.38
C PRO A 16 -22.39 -27.66 13.72
N SER A 17 -22.42 -27.77 12.39
CA SER A 17 -23.65 -27.75 11.56
C SER A 17 -24.37 -26.40 11.47
N GLU A 18 -23.77 -25.30 11.91
CA GLU A 18 -24.27 -23.94 11.64
C GLU A 18 -23.70 -23.37 10.34
N VAL A 19 -24.49 -22.54 9.67
CA VAL A 19 -24.08 -21.78 8.49
C VAL A 19 -24.50 -20.34 8.71
N MET A 20 -23.61 -19.41 8.39
CA MET A 20 -23.84 -17.97 8.48
C MET A 20 -23.44 -17.33 7.16
N ASP A 21 -24.22 -16.35 6.71
CA ASP A 21 -23.83 -15.47 5.61
C ASP A 21 -23.00 -14.32 6.18
N LEU A 22 -21.82 -14.10 5.61
CA LEU A 22 -20.97 -12.97 5.94
C LEU A 22 -21.11 -11.90 4.86
N GLU A 23 -21.54 -10.70 5.27
CA GLU A 23 -21.52 -9.51 4.43
C GLU A 23 -20.45 -8.56 4.94
N THR A 24 -19.42 -8.32 4.14
CA THR A 24 -18.41 -7.30 4.44
C THR A 24 -19.04 -5.92 4.29
N GLU A 25 -19.08 -5.16 5.38
CA GLU A 25 -19.61 -3.79 5.39
C GLU A 25 -18.91 -2.93 4.32
N CYS A 26 -19.66 -2.23 3.48
CA CYS A 26 -19.15 -1.44 2.35
C CYS A 26 -18.36 -2.25 1.28
N GLY A 27 -18.41 -3.59 1.30
CA GLY A 27 -17.72 -4.48 0.36
C GLY A 27 -16.31 -4.87 0.79
N SER A 28 -15.55 -5.53 -0.09
CA SER A 28 -14.27 -6.17 0.27
C SER A 28 -13.18 -5.22 0.75
N GLY A 29 -13.24 -3.93 0.37
CA GLY A 29 -12.32 -2.90 0.85
C GLY A 29 -12.76 -2.21 2.14
N LEU A 30 -13.86 -2.66 2.76
CA LEU A 30 -14.51 -2.01 3.90
C LEU A 30 -14.90 -0.55 3.61
N CYS A 31 -15.43 0.17 4.59
CA CYS A 31 -15.85 1.56 4.39
C CYS A 31 -14.66 2.51 4.16
N GLN A 32 -13.47 2.06 4.55
CA GLN A 32 -12.21 2.73 4.28
C GLN A 32 -11.70 2.50 2.84
N ARG A 33 -12.40 1.72 2.00
CA ARG A 33 -12.02 1.49 0.58
C ARG A 33 -10.55 1.08 0.43
N LEU A 34 -10.13 0.15 1.29
CA LEU A 34 -8.77 -0.36 1.42
C LEU A 34 -8.47 -1.37 0.31
N ALA A 35 -7.27 -1.28 -0.26
CA ALA A 35 -6.70 -2.31 -1.13
C ALA A 35 -5.58 -3.02 -0.36
N GLY A 36 -5.54 -4.34 -0.44
CA GLY A 36 -4.70 -5.15 0.43
C GLY A 36 -5.05 -6.62 0.38
N ASP A 37 -4.26 -7.41 1.10
CA ASP A 37 -4.54 -8.80 1.40
C ASP A 37 -5.11 -8.90 2.81
N PHE A 38 -6.33 -9.38 2.93
CA PHE A 38 -7.00 -9.53 4.23
C PHE A 38 -6.99 -11.00 4.63
N LEU A 39 -6.58 -11.24 5.88
CA LEU A 39 -6.63 -12.55 6.50
C LEU A 39 -8.02 -12.79 7.07
N PHE A 40 -8.63 -13.90 6.69
CA PHE A 40 -9.74 -14.47 7.46
C PHE A 40 -9.28 -15.77 8.08
N HIS A 41 -9.53 -15.96 9.36
CA HIS A 41 -9.05 -17.12 10.07
C HIS A 41 -9.92 -17.47 11.27
N CYS A 42 -9.78 -18.70 11.76
CA CYS A 42 -10.30 -19.09 13.06
C CYS A 42 -9.47 -18.42 14.17
N HIS A 43 -10.13 -17.75 15.11
CA HIS A 43 -9.45 -17.08 16.22
C HIS A 43 -8.86 -18.06 17.26
N VAL A 44 -9.23 -19.35 17.22
CA VAL A 44 -8.61 -20.39 18.06
C VAL A 44 -7.25 -20.76 17.51
N ALA A 45 -6.21 -20.60 18.33
CA ALA A 45 -4.84 -20.65 17.84
C ALA A 45 -4.48 -21.96 17.13
N HIS A 46 -4.82 -23.08 17.76
CA HIS A 46 -4.58 -24.42 17.23
C HIS A 46 -5.27 -24.65 15.88
N HIS A 47 -6.42 -24.01 15.64
CA HIS A 47 -7.16 -24.14 14.39
C HIS A 47 -6.54 -23.33 13.25
N TYR A 48 -6.09 -22.09 13.51
CA TYR A 48 -5.38 -21.33 12.46
C TYR A 48 -4.07 -22.04 12.08
N VAL A 49 -3.34 -22.61 13.05
CA VAL A 49 -2.11 -23.37 12.76
C VAL A 49 -2.43 -24.63 11.94
N ALA A 50 -3.58 -25.27 12.20
CA ALA A 50 -4.05 -26.43 11.46
C ALA A 50 -4.61 -26.11 10.05
N GLY A 51 -4.66 -24.84 9.64
CA GLY A 51 -5.05 -24.44 8.30
C GLY A 51 -6.45 -23.80 8.17
N MET A 52 -7.12 -23.45 9.28
CA MET A 52 -8.38 -22.70 9.23
C MET A 52 -8.14 -21.21 8.99
N TRP A 53 -7.63 -20.87 7.82
CA TRP A 53 -7.43 -19.51 7.35
C TRP A 53 -7.47 -19.42 5.82
N GLY A 54 -7.67 -18.22 5.32
CA GLY A 54 -7.46 -17.87 3.92
C GLY A 54 -7.23 -16.37 3.75
N TYR A 55 -6.92 -15.97 2.52
CA TYR A 55 -6.75 -14.57 2.16
C TYR A 55 -7.73 -14.18 1.07
N TRP A 56 -8.27 -12.97 1.15
CA TRP A 56 -8.86 -12.30 -0.01
C TRP A 56 -8.04 -11.07 -0.37
N ARG A 57 -7.65 -10.98 -1.65
CA ARG A 57 -6.91 -9.84 -2.20
C ARG A 57 -7.87 -8.83 -2.81
N VAL A 58 -7.74 -7.57 -2.42
CA VAL A 58 -8.54 -6.46 -2.92
C VAL A 58 -7.65 -5.51 -3.72
N TYR A 59 -8.00 -5.31 -4.98
CA TYR A 59 -7.31 -4.39 -5.89
C TYR A 59 -8.06 -3.06 -5.95
N ASN A 60 -7.32 -1.94 -6.07
CA ASN A 60 -7.87 -0.61 -6.33
C ASN A 60 -7.68 -0.13 -7.78
N VAL A 61 -7.09 -0.96 -8.64
CA VAL A 61 -6.93 -0.70 -10.07
C VAL A 61 -7.29 -1.96 -10.85
N LEU A 62 -7.74 -1.79 -12.09
CA LEU A 62 -8.07 -2.91 -12.96
C LEU A 62 -6.86 -3.83 -13.17
N GLN A 63 -7.12 -5.14 -13.29
CA GLN A 63 -6.11 -6.19 -13.48
C GLN A 63 -6.33 -6.87 -14.83
N ASP A 64 -5.90 -6.24 -15.91
CA ASP A 64 -6.18 -6.68 -17.30
C ASP A 64 -5.19 -7.72 -17.84
N GLY A 65 -4.16 -8.08 -17.06
CA GLY A 65 -3.13 -9.04 -17.42
C GLY A 65 -1.85 -8.45 -18.00
N ASN A 66 -1.85 -7.16 -18.35
CA ASN A 66 -0.71 -6.50 -18.94
C ASN A 66 0.29 -6.04 -17.86
N TYR A 67 0.82 -6.98 -17.08
CA TYR A 67 1.83 -6.69 -16.05
C TYR A 67 3.08 -6.06 -16.67
N PRO A 68 3.60 -4.93 -16.14
CA PRO A 68 3.25 -4.29 -14.87
C PRO A 68 2.39 -3.02 -15.01
N THR A 69 1.84 -2.74 -16.20
CA THR A 69 1.17 -1.46 -16.50
C THR A 69 -0.37 -1.54 -16.48
N GLY A 70 -0.94 -2.71 -16.73
CA GLY A 70 -2.38 -2.99 -16.65
C GLY A 70 -2.74 -4.02 -15.58
N SER A 71 -1.73 -4.63 -14.95
CA SER A 71 -1.85 -5.44 -13.73
C SER A 71 -0.71 -5.12 -12.78
N THR A 72 -0.98 -5.21 -11.48
CA THR A 72 -0.02 -5.01 -10.40
C THR A 72 0.67 -6.31 -9.95
N ASP A 73 0.17 -7.46 -10.39
CA ASP A 73 0.84 -8.75 -10.25
C ASP A 73 0.67 -9.64 -11.50
N ILE A 74 1.15 -10.88 -11.42
CA ILE A 74 1.11 -11.87 -12.48
C ILE A 74 -0.08 -12.84 -12.36
N MET A 75 -1.08 -12.53 -11.52
CA MET A 75 -2.27 -13.36 -11.38
C MET A 75 -3.08 -13.34 -12.68
N ARG A 76 -4.04 -14.28 -12.77
CA ARG A 76 -4.94 -14.31 -13.92
C ARG A 76 -5.68 -12.98 -14.04
N PRO A 77 -5.85 -12.45 -15.26
CA PRO A 77 -6.60 -11.21 -15.48
C PRO A 77 -8.00 -11.31 -14.86
N LEU A 78 -8.43 -10.22 -14.24
CA LEU A 78 -9.79 -10.09 -13.75
C LEU A 78 -10.65 -9.42 -14.82
N LYS A 79 -11.92 -9.83 -14.89
CA LYS A 79 -12.90 -9.22 -15.78
C LYS A 79 -13.94 -8.49 -14.95
N GLU A 80 -14.22 -7.25 -15.34
CA GLU A 80 -15.34 -6.53 -14.75
C GLU A 80 -16.66 -7.29 -15.04
N LEU A 81 -17.55 -7.28 -14.06
CA LEU A 81 -18.89 -7.81 -14.26
C LEU A 81 -19.64 -6.94 -15.29
N PRO A 82 -20.52 -7.52 -16.13
CA PRO A 82 -21.20 -6.78 -17.19
C PRO A 82 -21.95 -5.53 -16.72
N ASP A 83 -22.55 -5.56 -15.53
CA ASP A 83 -23.28 -4.46 -14.90
C ASP A 83 -22.38 -3.37 -14.30
N ARG A 84 -21.07 -3.60 -14.28
CA ARG A 84 -20.05 -2.75 -13.65
C ARG A 84 -18.89 -2.40 -14.58
N ALA A 85 -19.02 -2.68 -15.87
CA ALA A 85 -17.99 -2.38 -16.86
C ALA A 85 -17.61 -0.89 -16.86
N GLY A 86 -16.30 -0.61 -16.88
CA GLY A 86 -15.74 0.72 -16.90
C GLY A 86 -15.78 1.47 -15.57
N ARG A 87 -16.14 0.81 -14.46
CA ARG A 87 -16.18 1.45 -13.13
C ARG A 87 -14.84 1.40 -12.42
N ILE A 88 -13.99 0.42 -12.74
CA ILE A 88 -12.67 0.28 -12.12
C ILE A 88 -11.62 1.02 -12.96
N PRO A 89 -10.92 2.01 -12.40
CA PRO A 89 -9.91 2.74 -13.14
C PRO A 89 -8.69 1.88 -13.43
N HIS A 90 -8.03 2.13 -14.57
CA HIS A 90 -6.68 1.64 -14.79
C HIS A 90 -5.70 2.37 -13.87
N GLY A 91 -4.66 1.65 -13.44
CA GLY A 91 -3.55 2.26 -12.73
C GLY A 91 -2.83 3.28 -13.61
N GLN A 92 -2.26 4.29 -12.97
CA GLN A 92 -1.42 5.30 -13.62
C GLN A 92 -0.11 5.47 -12.87
N SER A 93 0.95 5.82 -13.58
CA SER A 93 2.25 6.10 -12.97
C SER A 93 2.26 7.47 -12.29
N SER A 94 3.10 7.63 -11.27
CA SER A 94 3.27 8.88 -10.51
C SER A 94 3.48 10.16 -11.34
N ASP A 95 4.14 10.10 -12.50
CA ASP A 95 4.28 11.26 -13.39
C ASP A 95 2.94 11.77 -13.94
N LYS A 96 1.93 10.89 -14.05
CA LYS A 96 0.56 11.23 -14.47
C LYS A 96 -0.27 11.85 -13.36
N LEU A 97 0.20 11.84 -12.12
CA LEU A 97 -0.44 12.54 -10.99
C LEU A 97 -0.07 14.03 -11.00
N VAL A 98 1.06 14.41 -11.60
CA VAL A 98 1.54 15.80 -11.63
C VAL A 98 0.53 16.71 -12.33
N GLY A 99 0.19 17.82 -11.67
CA GLY A 99 -0.78 18.78 -12.15
C GLY A 99 -2.23 18.46 -11.78
N LYS A 100 -2.50 17.27 -11.23
CA LYS A 100 -3.82 16.89 -10.73
C LYS A 100 -3.98 17.27 -9.25
N THR A 101 -5.24 17.39 -8.84
CA THR A 101 -5.61 17.48 -7.42
C THR A 101 -6.14 16.12 -6.99
N MET A 102 -5.46 15.49 -6.04
CA MET A 102 -5.90 14.24 -5.42
C MET A 102 -6.92 14.55 -4.33
N ASP A 103 -7.96 13.73 -4.24
CA ASP A 103 -8.96 13.78 -3.18
C ASP A 103 -8.88 12.48 -2.38
N TRP A 104 -8.46 12.63 -1.13
CA TRP A 104 -8.27 11.54 -0.18
C TRP A 104 -9.26 11.70 0.97
N PHE A 105 -10.40 11.01 0.87
CA PHE A 105 -11.51 11.11 1.83
C PHE A 105 -11.98 12.54 2.11
N GLY A 106 -12.06 13.39 1.08
CA GLY A 106 -12.48 14.78 1.17
C GLY A 106 -11.34 15.77 1.37
N LYS A 107 -10.16 15.32 1.82
CA LYS A 107 -8.97 16.17 1.90
C LYS A 107 -8.28 16.25 0.54
N LYS A 108 -8.08 17.46 0.05
CA LYS A 108 -7.53 17.72 -1.28
C LYS A 108 -6.04 18.03 -1.22
N PHE A 109 -5.29 17.54 -2.20
CA PHE A 109 -3.85 17.75 -2.34
C PHE A 109 -3.51 18.09 -3.78
N LYS A 110 -2.87 19.23 -4.02
CA LYS A 110 -2.43 19.64 -5.37
C LYS A 110 -1.04 19.07 -5.64
N ILE A 111 -0.92 18.18 -6.62
CA ILE A 111 0.35 17.50 -6.91
C ILE A 111 1.20 18.30 -7.90
N VAL A 112 2.45 18.55 -7.55
CA VAL A 112 3.42 19.26 -8.41
C VAL A 112 4.64 18.39 -8.70
N GLY A 113 5.25 18.59 -9.88
CA GLY A 113 6.41 17.82 -10.32
C GLY A 113 7.75 18.45 -9.95
N LYS A 114 7.77 19.69 -9.46
CA LYS A 114 8.96 20.47 -9.11
C LYS A 114 8.66 21.39 -7.92
N GLY A 115 9.69 21.84 -7.23
CA GLY A 115 9.55 22.68 -6.02
C GLY A 115 9.42 21.87 -4.74
N LYS A 116 9.40 22.55 -3.60
CA LYS A 116 9.18 21.93 -2.28
C LYS A 116 7.69 21.75 -2.03
N SER A 117 7.33 20.74 -1.24
CA SER A 117 5.96 20.63 -0.72
C SER A 117 5.67 21.76 0.26
N ASP A 118 4.44 22.25 0.24
CA ASP A 118 3.89 23.27 1.13
C ASP A 118 2.62 22.70 1.77
N TRP A 119 2.76 22.36 3.04
CA TRP A 119 1.75 21.70 3.86
C TRP A 119 0.89 22.68 4.66
N SER A 120 1.27 23.97 4.70
CA SER A 120 0.63 25.00 5.53
C SER A 120 -0.76 25.42 5.04
N LYS A 121 -1.14 25.03 3.81
CA LYS A 121 -2.39 25.42 3.16
C LYS A 121 -3.49 24.40 3.42
N GLU A 122 -4.74 24.88 3.41
CA GLU A 122 -5.94 24.03 3.48
C GLU A 122 -5.95 22.93 2.39
N THR A 123 -5.53 23.30 1.16
CA THR A 123 -5.18 22.35 0.10
C THR A 123 -3.66 22.37 -0.08
N PRO A 124 -2.92 21.42 0.53
CA PRO A 124 -1.47 21.36 0.42
C PRO A 124 -1.00 21.24 -1.03
N VAL A 125 0.13 21.88 -1.34
CA VAL A 125 0.83 21.68 -2.61
C VAL A 125 1.93 20.66 -2.36
N VAL A 126 1.77 19.45 -2.88
CA VAL A 126 2.67 18.32 -2.56
C VAL A 126 3.53 17.98 -3.77
N ASN A 127 4.85 17.95 -3.58
CA ASN A 127 5.75 17.41 -4.59
C ASN A 127 5.52 15.92 -4.76
N ILE A 128 5.47 15.43 -5.99
CA ILE A 128 5.26 14.01 -6.30
C ILE A 128 6.25 13.07 -5.59
N LYS A 129 7.49 13.49 -5.36
CA LYS A 129 8.48 12.69 -4.64
C LYS A 129 8.12 12.54 -3.17
N ASP A 130 7.61 13.59 -2.54
CA ASP A 130 7.13 13.54 -1.16
C ASP A 130 5.84 12.72 -1.08
N TRP A 131 4.90 12.91 -2.02
CA TRP A 131 3.69 12.11 -2.13
C TRP A 131 3.97 10.60 -2.09
N VAL A 132 4.90 10.15 -2.95
CA VAL A 132 5.29 8.72 -3.01
C VAL A 132 6.11 8.29 -1.79
N LYS A 133 7.03 9.14 -1.32
CA LYS A 133 7.89 8.86 -0.15
C LYS A 133 7.08 8.50 1.09
N TYR A 134 5.93 9.15 1.28
CA TYR A 134 5.07 8.93 2.44
C TYR A 134 4.25 7.64 2.36
N MET A 135 4.11 7.04 1.17
CA MET A 135 3.40 5.76 0.98
C MET A 135 4.32 4.54 0.97
N LEU A 136 5.63 4.73 0.93
CA LEU A 136 6.62 3.66 0.80
C LEU A 136 7.57 3.62 2.00
N PRO A 137 8.19 2.46 2.27
CA PRO A 137 9.33 2.39 3.16
C PRO A 137 10.45 3.36 2.72
N PRO A 138 11.34 3.77 3.64
CA PRO A 138 12.50 4.58 3.29
C PRO A 138 13.28 4.03 2.09
N LYS A 139 13.70 4.90 1.18
CA LYS A 139 14.47 4.48 -0.01
C LYS A 139 15.87 4.03 0.41
N GLY A 140 16.25 2.81 0.06
CA GLY A 140 17.60 2.31 0.33
C GLY A 140 17.79 0.86 -0.08
N GLN A 141 19.03 0.42 -0.17
CA GLN A 141 19.34 -0.98 -0.44
C GLN A 141 19.47 -1.73 0.89
N PRO A 142 18.75 -2.85 1.07
CA PRO A 142 18.86 -3.67 2.28
C PRO A 142 20.32 -4.02 2.60
N GLY A 143 20.78 -3.68 3.80
CA GLY A 143 22.17 -3.91 4.21
C GLY A 143 23.22 -3.15 3.39
N HIS A 144 22.84 -2.11 2.66
CA HIS A 144 23.74 -1.30 1.82
C HIS A 144 24.52 -2.10 0.76
N HIS A 145 23.89 -3.14 0.21
CA HIS A 145 24.47 -3.98 -0.83
C HIS A 145 23.72 -3.87 -2.15
N ASP A 146 24.44 -3.74 -3.27
CA ASP A 146 23.86 -3.86 -4.61
C ASP A 146 23.52 -5.31 -4.98
N ASP A 147 24.22 -6.29 -4.40
CA ASP A 147 24.04 -7.71 -4.69
C ASP A 147 22.76 -8.27 -4.05
N PRO A 148 21.87 -8.92 -4.82
CA PRO A 148 20.57 -9.38 -4.33
C PRO A 148 20.66 -10.49 -3.27
N ILE A 149 21.71 -11.32 -3.30
CA ILE A 149 21.90 -12.39 -2.30
C ILE A 149 22.38 -11.77 -0.98
N LYS A 150 23.29 -10.80 -1.04
CA LYS A 150 23.72 -10.04 0.14
C LYS A 150 22.58 -9.25 0.77
N GLN A 151 21.71 -8.64 -0.05
CA GLN A 151 20.49 -7.98 0.45
C GLN A 151 19.57 -8.96 1.21
N ILE A 152 19.33 -10.16 0.67
CA ILE A 152 18.55 -11.22 1.34
C ILE A 152 19.18 -11.59 2.70
N LYS A 153 20.50 -11.80 2.72
CA LYS A 153 21.23 -12.18 3.94
C LYS A 153 21.29 -11.09 5.00
N ALA A 154 21.21 -9.81 4.60
CA ALA A 154 21.20 -8.70 5.54
C ALA A 154 19.95 -8.66 6.42
N TYR A 155 18.84 -9.28 5.98
CA TYR A 155 17.57 -9.35 6.71
C TYR A 155 17.03 -7.98 7.16
N ASP A 156 17.35 -6.96 6.37
CA ASP A 156 17.03 -5.56 6.62
C ASP A 156 15.67 -5.21 5.99
N GLY A 157 14.68 -4.95 6.85
CA GLY A 157 13.34 -4.49 6.46
C GLY A 157 13.14 -2.98 6.62
N SER A 158 14.19 -2.22 6.95
CA SER A 158 14.06 -0.78 7.21
C SER A 158 14.00 0.07 5.94
N VAL A 159 14.41 -0.49 4.80
CA VAL A 159 14.51 0.20 3.52
C VAL A 159 13.93 -0.62 2.36
N LEU A 160 13.51 0.08 1.30
CA LEU A 160 13.10 -0.49 0.02
C LEU A 160 13.94 0.10 -1.11
N ASP A 161 14.53 -0.76 -1.95
CA ASP A 161 15.39 -0.34 -3.06
C ASP A 161 14.54 0.11 -4.25
N TYR A 162 13.64 1.09 -4.10
CA TYR A 162 12.85 1.67 -5.20
C TYR A 162 13.61 2.81 -5.90
N GLY A 163 13.20 3.16 -7.13
CA GLY A 163 13.93 4.06 -8.02
C GLY A 163 13.09 5.21 -8.57
N TRP A 164 13.72 6.09 -9.36
CA TRP A 164 13.05 7.21 -10.03
C TRP A 164 13.55 7.38 -11.46
N LYS A 165 12.64 7.73 -12.37
CA LYS A 165 12.93 8.26 -13.72
C LYS A 165 12.15 9.56 -13.90
N GLY A 166 12.81 10.70 -13.68
CA GLY A 166 12.13 12.00 -13.61
C GLY A 166 11.13 12.03 -12.44
N ASN A 167 9.85 12.21 -12.77
CA ASN A 167 8.73 12.19 -11.80
C ASN A 167 8.06 10.82 -11.68
N GLN A 168 8.58 9.80 -12.37
CA GLN A 168 8.07 8.44 -12.30
C GLN A 168 8.82 7.64 -11.24
N ALA A 169 8.14 7.27 -10.16
CA ALA A 169 8.55 6.28 -9.19
C ALA A 169 8.58 4.88 -9.83
N LEU A 170 9.66 4.16 -9.56
CA LEU A 170 9.91 2.83 -10.08
C LEU A 170 10.05 1.84 -8.92
N SER A 171 9.55 0.62 -9.09
CA SER A 171 9.65 -0.47 -8.13
C SER A 171 11.10 -0.87 -7.85
N GLU A 172 11.30 -1.78 -6.91
CA GLU A 172 12.58 -2.45 -6.76
C GLU A 172 12.99 -3.23 -8.02
N ARG A 173 14.27 -3.58 -8.11
CA ARG A 173 14.72 -4.45 -9.19
C ARG A 173 14.10 -5.82 -9.02
N GLU A 174 13.42 -6.33 -10.04
CA GLU A 174 12.89 -7.69 -9.98
C GLU A 174 14.01 -8.71 -9.82
N THR A 175 13.74 -9.80 -9.12
CA THR A 175 14.76 -10.79 -8.77
C THR A 175 15.40 -11.41 -10.01
N VAL A 176 16.73 -11.46 -10.02
CA VAL A 176 17.53 -12.22 -10.99
C VAL A 176 17.79 -13.66 -10.51
N ILE A 177 17.44 -13.96 -9.25
CA ILE A 177 17.58 -15.29 -8.66
C ILE A 177 16.50 -16.20 -9.24
N LYS A 178 16.90 -17.38 -9.68
CA LYS A 178 15.97 -18.40 -10.18
C LYS A 178 15.32 -19.13 -9.00
N TRP A 179 14.02 -18.99 -8.84
CA TRP A 179 13.24 -19.68 -7.81
C TRP A 179 12.47 -20.85 -8.42
N PRO A 180 12.31 -21.99 -7.70
CA PRO A 180 11.69 -23.20 -8.27
C PRO A 180 10.29 -23.02 -8.88
N LYS A 181 9.50 -22.06 -8.38
CA LYS A 181 8.11 -21.82 -8.82
C LYS A 181 7.85 -20.36 -9.19
N TYR A 182 8.89 -19.56 -9.37
CA TYR A 182 8.74 -18.16 -9.73
C TYR A 182 9.85 -17.73 -10.69
N LYS A 183 9.42 -17.18 -11.83
CA LYS A 183 10.27 -16.52 -12.81
C LYS A 183 9.81 -15.08 -12.92
N SER A 184 10.70 -14.16 -12.60
CA SER A 184 10.45 -12.73 -12.79
C SER A 184 10.18 -12.44 -14.28
N PRO A 185 9.13 -11.66 -14.61
CA PRO A 185 8.86 -11.22 -15.97
C PRO A 185 9.96 -10.32 -16.54
N HIS A 186 10.59 -9.48 -15.71
CA HIS A 186 11.61 -8.52 -16.11
C HIS A 186 12.85 -8.55 -15.18
N PRO A 187 13.66 -9.62 -15.19
CA PRO A 187 14.76 -9.79 -14.24
C PRO A 187 15.73 -8.60 -14.22
N GLY A 188 16.02 -8.09 -13.01
CA GLY A 188 16.93 -6.97 -12.78
C GLY A 188 16.40 -5.59 -13.21
N LYS A 189 15.25 -5.54 -13.90
CA LYS A 189 14.61 -4.28 -14.30
C LYS A 189 13.69 -3.77 -13.20
N ARG A 190 13.38 -2.50 -13.29
CA ARG A 190 12.36 -1.83 -12.46
C ARG A 190 11.18 -1.50 -13.36
N HIS A 191 9.99 -1.47 -12.80
CA HIS A 191 8.77 -1.06 -13.49
C HIS A 191 8.10 0.11 -12.77
N PRO A 192 7.23 0.88 -13.43
CA PRO A 192 6.51 1.96 -12.76
C PRO A 192 5.68 1.44 -11.59
N ILE A 193 5.77 2.13 -10.45
CA ILE A 193 4.80 1.94 -9.39
C ILE A 193 3.50 2.62 -9.82
N MET A 194 2.41 1.87 -9.71
CA MET A 194 1.09 2.30 -10.17
C MET A 194 0.30 2.91 -9.01
N PHE A 195 -0.59 3.85 -9.35
CA PHE A 195 -1.48 4.55 -8.43
C PHE A 195 -2.89 4.54 -9.00
N ASP A 196 -3.90 4.61 -8.14
CA ASP A 196 -5.28 4.77 -8.58
C ASP A 196 -5.61 6.23 -8.96
N GLN A 197 -6.88 6.48 -9.27
CA GLN A 197 -7.37 7.81 -9.65
C GLN A 197 -7.32 8.85 -8.52
N HIS A 198 -7.25 8.41 -7.26
CA HIS A 198 -7.13 9.24 -6.06
C HIS A 198 -5.66 9.38 -5.61
N GLY A 199 -4.73 8.81 -6.37
CA GLY A 199 -3.31 8.84 -6.04
C GLY A 199 -2.93 7.88 -4.91
N LYS A 200 -3.79 6.93 -4.53
CA LYS A 200 -3.41 5.83 -3.63
C LYS A 200 -2.50 4.89 -4.38
N LEU A 201 -1.51 4.32 -3.69
CA LEU A 201 -0.65 3.29 -4.25
C LEU A 201 -1.51 2.13 -4.78
N ALA A 202 -1.13 1.47 -5.86
CA ALA A 202 -1.89 0.33 -6.37
C ALA A 202 -1.43 -0.96 -5.68
N TRP A 203 -2.37 -1.80 -5.22
CA TRP A 203 -2.02 -3.07 -4.57
C TRP A 203 -1.98 -4.24 -5.56
N PRO A 204 -1.04 -5.20 -5.44
CA PRO A 204 0.20 -5.11 -4.68
C PRO A 204 1.24 -4.22 -5.38
N HIS A 205 2.08 -3.53 -4.61
CA HIS A 205 3.11 -2.63 -5.16
C HIS A 205 4.52 -3.22 -5.08
N LEU A 206 4.68 -4.35 -4.39
CA LEU A 206 5.95 -5.06 -4.24
C LEU A 206 5.97 -6.30 -5.14
N ALA A 207 7.13 -6.58 -5.70
CA ALA A 207 7.38 -7.89 -6.29
C ALA A 207 7.48 -8.96 -5.18
N PRO A 208 7.31 -10.24 -5.48
CA PRO A 208 7.51 -11.31 -4.51
C PRO A 208 8.89 -11.28 -3.83
N HIS A 209 8.88 -11.17 -2.50
CA HIS A 209 10.06 -11.03 -1.61
C HIS A 209 10.60 -12.38 -1.13
N PHE A 210 10.97 -13.27 -2.05
CA PHE A 210 11.51 -14.58 -1.66
C PHE A 210 12.80 -14.46 -0.83
N GLY A 211 12.74 -14.93 0.42
CA GLY A 211 13.84 -14.88 1.38
C GLY A 211 14.17 -13.50 1.95
N LYS A 212 13.51 -12.42 1.49
CA LYS A 212 13.70 -11.09 2.05
C LYS A 212 12.76 -10.88 3.24
N ARG A 213 13.17 -10.02 4.18
CA ARG A 213 12.28 -9.52 5.22
C ARG A 213 11.28 -8.56 4.60
N VAL A 214 10.01 -8.65 5.00
CA VAL A 214 8.97 -7.69 4.59
C VAL A 214 9.37 -6.29 5.10
N PRO A 215 9.39 -5.26 4.24
CA PRO A 215 9.72 -3.91 4.66
C PRO A 215 8.73 -3.39 5.71
N PHE A 216 9.23 -2.67 6.70
CA PHE A 216 8.39 -1.96 7.64
C PHE A 216 7.70 -0.79 6.96
N ALA A 217 6.44 -0.57 7.36
CA ALA A 217 5.78 0.68 7.06
C ALA A 217 6.62 1.85 7.58
N ARG A 218 6.65 2.94 6.83
CA ARG A 218 7.27 4.18 7.29
C ARG A 218 6.59 4.62 8.60
N ASN A 219 7.40 5.03 9.58
CA ASN A 219 6.97 5.41 10.94
C ASN A 219 6.23 4.31 11.72
N HIS A 220 6.41 3.03 11.38
CA HIS A 220 5.72 1.89 12.02
C HIS A 220 4.18 2.00 12.04
N GLY A 221 3.60 2.82 11.16
CA GLY A 221 2.16 3.02 11.09
C GLY A 221 1.45 1.70 10.77
N GLY A 222 0.40 1.37 11.52
CA GLY A 222 -0.41 0.16 11.29
C GLY A 222 -1.18 0.19 9.97
N ALA A 223 -1.42 1.37 9.40
CA ALA A 223 -2.21 1.57 8.18
C ALA A 223 -1.67 2.73 7.32
N PRO A 224 -0.44 2.66 6.78
CA PRO A 224 0.13 3.72 5.94
C PRO A 224 -0.69 3.99 4.66
N TRP A 225 -1.60 3.08 4.33
CA TRP A 225 -2.55 3.13 3.23
C TRP A 225 -3.81 3.95 3.48
N LEU A 226 -4.17 4.16 4.75
CA LEU A 226 -5.34 4.95 5.13
C LEU A 226 -4.95 6.40 5.35
N GLU A 227 -3.83 6.61 6.04
CA GLU A 227 -3.33 7.92 6.45
C GLU A 227 -1.83 8.02 6.16
N PRO A 228 -1.42 8.15 4.88
CA PRO A 228 0.00 8.25 4.54
C PRO A 228 0.64 9.57 5.01
N PHE A 229 -0.16 10.60 5.31
CA PHE A 229 0.32 11.92 5.69
C PHE A 229 -0.12 12.26 7.11
N HIS A 230 0.79 12.17 8.07
CA HIS A 230 0.54 12.62 9.44
C HIS A 230 1.07 14.04 9.62
N MET A 231 0.18 14.98 9.96
CA MET A 231 0.60 16.30 10.39
C MET A 231 0.23 16.44 11.86
N GLN A 232 1.20 16.72 12.73
CA GLN A 232 0.87 17.12 14.09
C GLN A 232 0.26 18.52 14.04
N THR A 233 -1.00 18.64 14.45
CA THR A 233 -1.71 19.92 14.54
C THR A 233 -1.45 20.63 15.86
N ASP A 234 -0.90 19.94 16.84
CA ASP A 234 -0.61 20.48 18.17
C ASP A 234 0.86 20.87 18.28
N SER A 235 1.11 22.15 18.52
CA SER A 235 2.46 22.72 18.66
C SER A 235 2.97 22.72 20.11
N GLU A 236 2.12 22.38 21.09
CA GLU A 236 2.46 22.37 22.52
C GLU A 236 3.01 21.02 23.00
N VAL A 237 2.73 19.92 22.28
CA VAL A 237 3.10 18.54 22.66
C VAL A 237 4.59 18.23 22.39
N ILE A 238 5.36 19.16 21.81
CA ILE A 238 6.83 19.03 21.68
C ILE A 238 7.49 19.26 23.05
N THR A 239 7.26 18.35 23.99
CA THR A 239 8.01 18.35 25.25
C THR A 239 9.40 17.80 24.99
N ARG A 240 10.41 18.45 25.57
CA ARG A 240 11.85 18.14 25.40
C ARG A 240 12.25 16.75 25.94
N THR A 241 11.30 15.96 26.42
CA THR A 241 11.48 14.82 27.32
C THR A 241 10.90 13.50 26.80
N GLU A 242 10.06 13.48 25.77
CA GLU A 242 9.59 12.21 25.20
C GLU A 242 10.60 11.64 24.19
N SER A 243 11.07 10.43 24.47
CA SER A 243 11.93 9.65 23.58
C SER A 243 11.06 8.88 22.60
N GLY A 244 11.04 9.30 21.33
CA GLY A 244 10.38 8.59 20.23
C GLY A 244 9.59 9.49 19.27
N SER A 245 9.17 10.69 19.70
CA SER A 245 8.50 11.63 18.83
C SER A 245 9.50 12.39 17.97
N SER A 246 9.38 12.27 16.64
CA SER A 246 10.17 13.12 15.75
C SER A 246 9.71 14.57 15.92
N ARG A 247 10.67 15.47 16.00
CA ARG A 247 10.49 16.91 16.24
C ARG A 247 10.02 17.66 14.99
N SER A 248 9.05 17.10 14.28
CA SER A 248 8.49 17.72 13.07
C SER A 248 7.39 18.68 13.49
N GLY A 249 7.56 19.98 13.22
CA GLY A 249 6.56 21.00 13.50
C GLY A 249 5.33 20.91 12.58
N PRO A 250 4.33 21.79 12.75
CA PRO A 250 3.04 21.71 12.05
C PRO A 250 3.14 21.87 10.52
N ASP A 251 4.25 22.43 10.03
CA ASP A 251 4.50 22.72 8.62
C ASP A 251 5.18 21.56 7.85
N MET A 252 5.44 20.43 8.53
CA MET A 252 6.12 19.26 7.96
C MET A 252 5.41 17.96 8.38
N GLU A 253 5.43 16.95 7.51
CA GLU A 253 4.93 15.60 7.85
C GLU A 253 5.72 15.03 9.03
N ASN A 254 5.01 14.51 10.03
CA ASN A 254 5.61 13.93 11.22
C ASN A 254 6.27 12.58 10.88
N THR A 255 7.59 12.61 10.75
CA THR A 255 8.41 11.42 10.45
C THR A 255 8.69 10.51 11.65
N GLY A 256 7.95 10.67 12.74
CA GLY A 256 8.24 10.05 14.03
C GLY A 256 7.15 9.07 14.43
N GLY A 257 7.57 7.82 14.59
CA GLY A 257 6.84 6.78 15.30
C GLY A 257 7.82 6.02 16.17
#